data_AF-A0A2V8M9H7-F1
#
_entry.id   AF-A0A2V8M9H7-F1
#
_cell.length_a   1.000
_cell.length_b   1.000
_cell.length_c   1.000
_cell.angle_alpha   90.00
_cell.angle_beta   90.00
_cell.angle_gamma   90.00
#
_symmetry.space_group_name_H-M   'P 1'
#
loop_
_entity.id
_entity.type
_entity.pdbx_description
1 polymer ?
#
loop_
_entity_poly.entity_id
_entity_poly.type
_entity_poly.pdbx_seq_one_letter_code
_entity_poly.pdbx_strand_id
1 'polypeptide(L)'
;MRYQPVEAGEAVECPACGSTIGPAETAVRETILSIYGVEYTVLECSKCASSYAYPRVPAPADWYADIHEYYGWRWDFDEAIRDLRISLPRGARVLEIGCGEGVVLQELADYEAIGLDVNTAAITNAKKKTCRCTQIVSNNLLHRTVVRDLKPSCSSTCLSTYLTLSGF
;
A
#
# COMPACT_ATOMS: atom_id res chain seq x y z
N MET A 1 -27.57 -5.94 9.16
CA MET A 1 -27.95 -4.59 8.68
C MET A 1 -27.88 -4.65 7.16
N ARG A 2 -28.99 -4.48 6.43
CA ARG A 2 -28.95 -4.47 4.95
C ARG A 2 -28.45 -3.09 4.54
N TYR A 3 -27.27 -3.01 3.93
CA TYR A 3 -26.78 -1.77 3.33
C TYR A 3 -27.65 -1.48 2.12
N GLN A 4 -28.41 -0.39 2.17
CA GLN A 4 -29.20 0.05 1.02
C GLN A 4 -28.29 0.86 0.09
N PRO A 5 -28.35 0.62 -1.24
CA PRO A 5 -27.72 1.52 -2.19
C PRO A 5 -28.27 2.92 -1.97
N VAL A 6 -27.40 3.90 -2.07
CA VAL A 6 -27.80 5.30 -1.90
C VAL A 6 -28.72 5.63 -3.05
N GLU A 7 -29.95 6.01 -2.73
CA GLU A 7 -30.91 6.39 -3.74
C GLU A 7 -30.32 7.53 -4.56
N ALA A 8 -30.52 7.47 -5.88
CA ALA A 8 -30.06 8.50 -6.80
C ALA A 8 -30.64 9.86 -6.36
N GLY A 9 -29.86 10.68 -5.63
CA GLY A 9 -30.42 11.90 -5.04
C GLY A 9 -29.66 12.53 -3.88
N GLU A 10 -28.74 11.84 -3.21
CA GLU A 10 -27.97 12.44 -2.10
C GLU A 10 -26.59 12.95 -2.54
N ALA A 11 -26.19 14.09 -1.98
CA ALA A 11 -24.87 14.66 -2.24
C ALA A 11 -23.78 13.84 -1.54
N VAL A 12 -22.67 13.57 -2.24
CA VAL A 12 -21.58 12.71 -1.75
C VAL A 12 -20.30 13.53 -1.59
N GLU A 13 -19.60 13.33 -0.48
CA GLU A 13 -18.27 13.91 -0.28
C GLU A 13 -17.20 13.11 -1.05
N CYS A 14 -16.42 13.80 -1.89
CA CYS A 14 -15.30 13.20 -2.59
C CYS A 14 -14.15 12.86 -1.61
N PRO A 15 -13.66 11.61 -1.56
CA PRO A 15 -12.58 11.22 -0.67
C PRO A 15 -11.23 11.85 -1.02
N ALA A 16 -11.04 12.29 -2.28
CA ALA A 16 -9.76 12.83 -2.74
C ALA A 16 -9.62 14.33 -2.43
N CYS A 17 -10.68 15.13 -2.63
CA CYS A 17 -10.61 16.59 -2.51
C CYS A 17 -11.58 17.19 -1.48
N GLY A 18 -12.41 16.38 -0.81
CA GLY A 18 -13.37 16.83 0.22
C GLY A 18 -14.55 17.65 -0.32
N SER A 19 -14.67 17.81 -1.64
CA SER A 19 -15.82 18.54 -2.22
C SER A 19 -17.09 17.71 -2.08
N THR A 20 -18.17 18.35 -1.63
CA THR A 20 -19.52 17.78 -1.70
C THR A 20 -20.04 17.92 -3.13
N ILE A 21 -20.38 16.80 -3.76
CA ILE A 21 -20.82 16.73 -5.14
C ILE A 21 -22.30 16.37 -5.15
N GLY A 22 -23.10 17.21 -5.80
CA GLY A 22 -24.52 16.96 -5.97
C GLY A 22 -24.80 15.79 -6.92
N PRO A 23 -26.01 15.21 -6.89
CA PRO A 23 -26.40 14.10 -7.79
C PRO A 23 -26.26 14.44 -9.28
N ALA A 24 -26.54 15.69 -9.66
CA ALA A 24 -26.41 16.18 -11.04
C ALA A 24 -24.96 16.45 -11.47
N GLU A 25 -24.02 16.48 -10.52
CA GLU A 25 -22.59 16.74 -10.75
C GLU A 25 -21.73 15.45 -10.61
N THR A 26 -22.37 14.30 -10.40
CA THR A 26 -21.71 13.01 -10.21
C THR A 26 -21.88 12.16 -11.47
N ALA A 27 -20.80 11.89 -12.19
CA ALA A 27 -20.84 10.97 -13.33
C ALA A 27 -20.68 9.52 -12.82
N VAL A 28 -21.69 8.67 -13.08
CA VAL A 28 -21.57 7.22 -12.88
C VAL A 28 -20.73 6.66 -14.03
N ARG A 29 -19.55 6.14 -13.70
CA ARG A 29 -18.60 5.59 -14.68
C ARG A 29 -18.89 4.13 -15.02
N GLU A 30 -19.26 3.32 -14.02
CA GLU A 30 -19.51 1.89 -14.17
C GLU A 30 -20.66 1.43 -13.27
N THR A 31 -21.38 0.41 -13.74
CA THR A 31 -22.49 -0.20 -13.00
C THR A 31 -21.97 -1.24 -12.01
N ILE A 32 -22.38 -1.07 -10.75
CA ILE A 32 -22.54 -2.06 -9.68
C ILE A 32 -21.56 -3.25 -9.71
N LEU A 33 -20.44 -3.12 -9.01
CA LEU A 33 -19.59 -4.25 -8.60
C LEU A 33 -20.14 -4.82 -7.30
N SER A 34 -20.50 -6.11 -7.27
CA SER A 34 -20.88 -6.78 -6.01
C SER A 34 -19.65 -7.41 -5.38
N ILE A 35 -19.21 -6.86 -4.24
CA ILE A 35 -18.06 -7.36 -3.49
C ILE A 35 -18.50 -7.64 -2.06
N TYR A 36 -18.39 -8.90 -1.61
CA TYR A 36 -18.92 -9.39 -0.33
C TYR A 36 -20.40 -9.02 -0.07
N GLY A 37 -21.22 -9.02 -1.12
CA GLY A 37 -22.64 -8.70 -1.01
C GLY A 37 -22.95 -7.20 -0.85
N VAL A 38 -21.95 -6.34 -1.02
CA VAL A 38 -22.15 -4.89 -1.13
C VAL A 38 -22.08 -4.50 -2.61
N GLU A 39 -23.10 -3.76 -3.06
CA GLU A 39 -23.19 -3.21 -4.41
C GLU A 39 -22.48 -1.86 -4.47
N TYR A 40 -21.41 -1.76 -5.27
CA TYR A 40 -20.61 -0.55 -5.44
C TYR A 40 -20.82 0.09 -6.80
N THR A 41 -21.11 1.38 -6.83
CA THR A 41 -21.05 2.21 -8.03
C THR A 41 -19.72 2.96 -8.07
N VAL A 42 -19.11 3.07 -9.24
CA VAL A 42 -17.94 3.94 -9.44
C VAL A 42 -18.42 5.32 -9.83
N LEU A 43 -18.13 6.30 -8.98
CA LEU A 43 -18.45 7.71 -9.18
C LEU A 43 -17.19 8.46 -9.61
N GLU A 44 -17.32 9.47 -10.47
CA GLU A 44 -16.25 10.42 -10.79
C GLU A 44 -16.56 11.82 -10.25
N CYS A 45 -15.57 12.42 -9.59
CA CYS A 45 -15.68 13.77 -9.07
C CYS A 45 -15.56 14.82 -10.17
N SER A 46 -16.58 15.65 -10.38
CA SER A 46 -16.52 16.76 -11.35
C SER A 46 -15.56 17.90 -10.97
N LYS A 47 -15.05 17.96 -9.73
CA LYS A 47 -14.11 18.99 -9.28
C LYS A 47 -12.64 18.59 -9.43
N CYS A 48 -12.29 17.33 -9.15
CA CYS A 48 -10.90 16.83 -9.19
C CYS A 48 -10.68 15.64 -10.13
N ALA A 49 -11.71 15.22 -10.86
CA ALA A 49 -11.70 14.08 -11.78
C ALA A 49 -11.29 12.72 -11.15
N SER A 50 -11.23 12.61 -9.83
CA SER A 50 -10.95 11.34 -9.16
C SER A 50 -12.15 10.42 -9.21
N SER A 51 -11.92 9.16 -9.59
CA SER A 51 -12.91 8.09 -9.54
C SER A 51 -12.82 7.30 -8.23
N TYR A 52 -13.96 6.94 -7.65
CA TYR A 52 -14.02 6.21 -6.38
C TYR A 52 -15.26 5.33 -6.28
N ALA A 53 -15.14 4.23 -5.54
CA ALA A 53 -16.26 3.33 -5.25
C ALA A 53 -17.18 3.91 -4.18
N TYR A 54 -18.49 3.66 -4.34
CA TYR A 54 -19.54 4.11 -3.43
C TYR A 54 -20.64 3.05 -3.28
N PRO A 55 -21.12 2.74 -2.06
CA PRO A 55 -20.85 3.40 -0.79
C PRO A 55 -19.43 3.19 -0.28
N ARG A 56 -18.93 4.12 0.55
CA ARG A 56 -17.64 3.97 1.23
C ARG A 56 -17.80 3.03 2.42
N VAL A 57 -17.63 1.74 2.18
CA VAL A 57 -17.63 0.73 3.24
C VAL A 57 -16.17 0.41 3.58
N PRO A 58 -15.74 0.57 4.84
CA PRO A 58 -14.43 0.12 5.27
C PRO A 58 -14.25 -1.37 4.97
N ALA A 59 -13.11 -1.75 4.42
CA ALA A 59 -12.75 -3.16 4.30
C ALA A 59 -12.77 -3.79 5.71
N PRO A 60 -13.37 -4.98 5.88
CA PRO A 60 -13.35 -5.67 7.16
C PRO A 60 -11.91 -6.01 7.55
N ALA A 61 -11.66 -6.19 8.84
CA ALA A 61 -10.30 -6.34 9.37
C ALA A 61 -9.57 -7.59 8.82
N ASP A 62 -10.33 -8.60 8.39
CA ASP A 62 -9.84 -9.84 7.79
C ASP A 62 -9.62 -9.76 6.28
N TRP A 63 -10.08 -8.70 5.61
CA TRP A 63 -9.90 -8.49 4.17
C TRP A 63 -8.44 -8.63 3.75
N TYR A 64 -7.54 -7.99 4.50
CA TYR A 64 -6.10 -8.02 4.26
C TYR A 64 -5.41 -9.21 4.96
N ALA A 65 -6.14 -9.98 5.77
CA ALA A 65 -5.62 -11.19 6.39
C ALA A 65 -5.72 -12.41 5.45
N ASP A 66 -6.55 -12.31 4.41
CA ASP A 66 -6.82 -13.42 3.50
C ASP A 66 -5.64 -13.76 2.57
N ILE A 67 -5.54 -15.05 2.29
CA ILE A 67 -4.51 -15.78 1.53
C ILE A 67 -4.53 -15.54 0.00
N HIS A 68 -5.31 -14.57 -0.48
CA HIS A 68 -5.51 -14.31 -1.91
C HIS A 68 -4.66 -13.17 -2.48
N GLU A 69 -3.89 -12.47 -1.64
CA GLU A 69 -2.95 -11.47 -2.13
C GLU A 69 -1.76 -12.12 -2.85
N TYR A 70 -1.54 -11.69 -4.09
CA TYR A 70 -0.36 -12.09 -4.86
C TYR A 70 0.84 -11.26 -4.40
N TYR A 71 1.76 -11.90 -3.68
CA TYR A 71 3.02 -11.31 -3.22
C TYR A 71 4.21 -11.64 -4.15
N GLY A 72 3.98 -11.71 -5.46
CA GLY A 72 5.05 -11.89 -6.44
C GLY A 72 5.50 -10.59 -7.08
N TRP A 73 6.50 -10.69 -7.96
CA TRP A 73 6.99 -9.56 -8.74
C TRP A 73 5.91 -9.06 -9.69
N ARG A 74 5.74 -7.75 -9.77
CA ARG A 74 4.82 -7.10 -10.70
C ARG A 74 5.60 -6.14 -11.59
N TRP A 75 5.08 -5.92 -12.80
CA TRP A 75 5.75 -5.08 -13.81
C TRP A 75 5.99 -3.65 -13.34
N ASP A 76 5.16 -3.13 -12.42
CA ASP A 76 5.25 -1.77 -11.88
C ASP A 76 6.45 -1.59 -10.93
N PHE A 77 7.01 -2.68 -10.39
CA PHE A 77 8.12 -2.62 -9.44
C PHE A 77 9.43 -2.20 -10.09
N ASP A 78 9.71 -2.66 -11.31
CA ASP A 78 10.92 -2.29 -12.06
C ASP A 78 10.98 -0.77 -12.30
N GLU A 79 9.85 -0.19 -12.72
CA GLU A 79 9.73 1.25 -12.97
C GLU A 79 9.87 2.05 -11.67
N ALA A 80 9.20 1.62 -10.59
CA ALA A 80 9.29 2.29 -9.29
C ALA A 80 10.73 2.29 -8.74
N ILE A 81 11.44 1.17 -8.81
CA ILE A 81 12.84 1.06 -8.36
C ILE A 81 13.76 1.91 -9.23
N ARG A 82 13.55 1.91 -10.56
CA ARG A 82 14.31 2.75 -11.49
C ARG A 82 14.14 4.23 -11.15
N ASP A 83 12.91 4.70 -10.97
CA ASP A 83 12.62 6.09 -10.65
C ASP A 83 13.18 6.48 -9.27
N LEU A 84 13.11 5.57 -8.29
CA LEU A 84 13.69 5.76 -6.97
C LEU A 84 15.23 5.92 -7.03
N ARG A 85 15.92 5.05 -7.78
CA ARG A 85 17.38 5.11 -7.97
C ARG A 85 17.86 6.35 -8.71
N ILE A 86 17.04 6.88 -9.62
CA ILE A 86 17.32 8.16 -10.29
C ILE A 86 17.12 9.33 -9.33
N SER A 87 16.08 9.26 -8.50
CA SER A 87 15.63 10.41 -7.69
C SER A 87 16.33 10.53 -6.34
N LEU A 88 16.83 9.42 -5.78
CA LEU A 88 17.37 9.36 -4.43
C LEU A 88 18.80 8.84 -4.40
N PRO A 89 19.69 9.46 -3.61
CA PRO A 89 21.01 8.91 -3.38
C PRO A 89 20.94 7.60 -2.59
N ARG A 90 21.96 6.76 -2.73
CA ARG A 90 22.15 5.57 -1.89
C ARG A 90 22.17 5.96 -0.41
N GLY A 91 21.59 5.12 0.43
CA GLY A 91 21.43 5.35 1.87
C GLY A 91 20.28 6.29 2.24
N ALA A 92 19.52 6.82 1.26
CA ALA A 92 18.30 7.56 1.57
C ALA A 92 17.29 6.67 2.31
N ARG A 93 16.42 7.32 3.09
CA ARG A 93 15.34 6.64 3.82
C ARG A 93 14.14 6.42 2.91
N VAL A 94 13.64 5.19 2.86
CA VAL A 94 12.49 4.80 2.02
C VAL A 94 11.43 4.15 2.90
N LEU A 95 10.17 4.52 2.70
CA LEU A 95 9.02 3.88 3.34
C LEU A 95 8.15 3.22 2.28
N GLU A 96 7.93 1.92 2.41
CA GLU A 96 6.99 1.15 1.59
C GLU A 96 5.73 0.85 2.41
N ILE A 97 4.58 1.37 1.96
CA ILE A 97 3.27 1.13 2.58
C ILE A 97 2.59 -0.01 1.81
N GLY A 98 2.13 -1.04 2.51
CA GLY A 98 1.66 -2.28 1.89
C GLY A 98 2.84 -3.13 1.38
N CYS A 99 3.88 -3.29 2.20
CA CYS A 99 5.10 -3.97 1.78
C CYS A 99 4.95 -5.48 1.58
N GLY A 100 3.82 -6.07 1.99
CA GLY A 100 3.52 -7.49 1.85
C GLY A 100 4.65 -8.38 2.37
N GLU A 101 5.09 -9.33 1.53
CA GLU A 101 6.22 -10.22 1.82
C GLU A 101 7.61 -9.61 1.55
N GLY A 102 7.71 -8.29 1.37
CA GLY A 102 8.97 -7.57 1.23
C GLY A 102 9.69 -7.84 -0.09
N VAL A 103 8.94 -8.04 -1.19
CA VAL A 103 9.51 -8.27 -2.52
C VAL A 103 10.33 -7.07 -2.99
N VAL A 104 9.76 -5.86 -2.92
CA VAL A 104 10.46 -4.63 -3.30
C VAL A 104 11.54 -4.27 -2.28
N LEU A 105 11.27 -4.44 -0.98
CA LEU A 105 12.26 -4.18 0.09
C LEU A 105 13.60 -4.93 -0.09
N GLN A 106 13.59 -6.12 -0.71
CA GLN A 106 14.83 -6.86 -1.00
C GLN A 106 15.74 -6.14 -2.01
N GLU A 107 15.14 -5.42 -2.95
CA GLU A 107 15.85 -4.64 -3.97
C GLU A 107 16.32 -3.26 -3.48
N LEU A 108 15.88 -2.87 -2.27
CA LEU A 108 16.20 -1.60 -1.63
C LEU A 108 17.32 -1.76 -0.57
N ALA A 109 18.18 -2.78 -0.70
CA ALA A 109 19.26 -3.05 0.24
C ALA A 109 20.33 -1.93 0.30
N ASP A 110 20.38 -1.06 -0.70
CA ASP A 110 21.21 0.14 -0.75
C ASP A 110 20.55 1.37 -0.10
N TYR A 111 19.36 1.22 0.48
CA TYR A 111 18.60 2.25 1.18
C TYR A 111 18.37 1.91 2.65
N GLU A 112 18.02 2.93 3.43
CA GLU A 112 17.45 2.79 4.77
C GLU A 112 15.94 2.54 4.65
N ALA A 113 15.55 1.31 4.29
CA ALA A 113 14.17 0.97 3.95
C ALA A 113 13.33 0.55 5.15
N ILE A 114 12.06 0.94 5.19
CA ILE A 114 11.08 0.50 6.17
C ILE A 114 9.84 0.00 5.42
N GLY A 115 9.37 -1.20 5.77
CA GLY A 115 8.12 -1.76 5.28
C GLY A 115 7.01 -1.67 6.33
N LEU A 116 5.81 -1.28 5.89
CA LEU A 116 4.59 -1.31 6.70
C LEU A 116 3.55 -2.21 6.05
N ASP A 117 2.97 -3.10 6.83
CA ASP A 117 1.82 -3.90 6.39
C ASP A 117 0.86 -4.18 7.55
N VAL A 118 -0.37 -4.60 7.22
CA VAL A 118 -1.38 -5.04 8.19
C VAL A 118 -1.36 -6.57 8.33
N ASN A 119 -0.97 -7.30 7.28
CA ASN A 119 -0.94 -8.75 7.25
C ASN A 119 0.28 -9.29 8.02
N THR A 120 0.02 -9.88 9.18
CA THR A 120 1.06 -10.40 10.07
C THR A 120 1.82 -11.59 9.49
N ALA A 121 1.18 -12.41 8.65
CA ALA A 121 1.83 -13.52 7.95
C ALA A 121 2.81 -12.99 6.89
N ALA A 122 2.38 -12.01 6.09
CA ALA A 122 3.22 -11.37 5.09
C ALA A 122 4.45 -10.70 5.73
N ILE A 123 4.25 -9.96 6.82
CA ILE A 123 5.33 -9.37 7.63
C ILE A 123 6.31 -10.44 8.14
N THR A 124 5.78 -11.56 8.62
CA THR A 124 6.61 -12.67 9.14
C THR A 124 7.48 -13.25 8.02
N ASN A 125 6.95 -13.36 6.80
CA ASN A 125 7.71 -13.82 5.65
C ASN A 125 8.71 -12.76 5.15
N ALA A 126 8.32 -11.49 5.10
CA ALA A 126 9.20 -10.39 4.75
C ALA A 126 10.43 -10.33 5.65
N LYS A 127 10.24 -10.44 6.98
CA LYS A 127 11.35 -10.46 7.96
C LYS A 127 12.36 -11.60 7.76
N LYS A 128 11.98 -12.70 7.12
CA LYS A 128 12.89 -13.80 6.79
C LYS A 128 13.72 -13.53 5.53
N LYS A 129 13.22 -12.68 4.63
CA LYS A 129 13.78 -12.41 3.30
C LYS A 129 14.58 -11.11 3.24
N THR A 130 14.24 -10.12 4.07
CA THR A 130 14.85 -8.78 4.01
C THR A 130 16.09 -8.65 4.90
N CYS A 131 17.04 -7.83 4.47
CA CYS A 131 18.28 -7.55 5.20
C CYS A 131 18.06 -6.70 6.47
N ARG A 132 19.06 -6.67 7.38
CA ARG A 132 18.94 -5.98 8.68
C ARG A 132 18.76 -4.46 8.59
N CYS A 133 19.11 -3.86 7.45
CA CYS A 133 18.88 -2.43 7.19
C CYS A 133 17.42 -2.14 6.81
N THR A 134 16.56 -3.17 6.82
CA THR A 134 15.11 -3.09 6.61
C THR A 134 14.36 -3.32 7.93
N GLN A 135 13.52 -2.39 8.34
CA GLN A 135 12.59 -2.59 9.47
C GLN A 135 11.19 -2.86 8.94
N ILE A 136 10.49 -3.88 9.48
CA ILE A 136 9.10 -4.19 9.08
C ILE A 136 8.19 -4.13 10.30
N VAL A 137 7.13 -3.33 10.21
CA VAL A 137 6.22 -3.03 11.32
C VAL A 137 4.77 -3.39 10.95
N SER A 138 4.05 -3.98 11.91
CA SER A 138 2.60 -4.18 11.77
C SER A 138 1.84 -2.93 12.17
N ASN A 139 0.79 -2.58 11.43
CA ASN A 139 -0.04 -1.40 11.69
C ASN A 139 -0.64 -1.35 13.12
N ASN A 140 -0.85 -2.50 13.77
CA ASN A 140 -1.29 -2.57 15.17
C ASN A 140 -0.30 -1.96 16.19
N LEU A 141 0.95 -1.69 15.78
CA LEU A 141 1.98 -1.03 16.60
C LEU A 141 2.12 0.48 16.31
N LEU A 142 1.54 1.01 15.24
CA LEU A 142 1.68 2.43 14.84
C LEU A 142 0.86 3.39 15.70
N HIS A 143 -0.17 2.91 16.43
CA HIS A 143 -0.90 3.74 17.40
C HIS A 143 -0.02 4.29 18.54
N ARG A 144 1.22 3.79 18.71
CA ARG A 144 2.17 4.22 19.75
C ARG A 144 3.54 4.66 19.23
N THR A 145 3.85 4.51 17.94
CA THR A 145 5.18 4.80 17.39
C THR A 145 5.03 5.67 16.15
N VAL A 146 5.49 6.93 16.24
CA VAL A 146 5.53 7.84 15.10
C VAL A 146 6.55 7.28 14.11
N VAL A 147 6.27 7.29 12.79
CA VAL A 147 7.20 6.84 11.73
C VAL A 147 8.61 7.42 11.89
N ARG A 148 8.74 8.60 12.53
CA ARG A 148 10.01 9.25 12.89
C ARG A 148 10.91 8.43 13.81
N ASP A 149 10.34 7.56 14.64
CA ASP A 149 11.07 6.75 15.63
C ASP A 149 11.54 5.41 15.07
N LEU A 150 11.11 5.06 13.86
CA LEU A 150 11.58 3.87 13.16
C LEU A 150 12.98 4.14 12.61
N LYS A 151 13.96 3.42 13.17
CA LYS A 151 15.35 3.45 12.73
C LYS A 151 15.73 2.08 12.17
N PRO A 152 16.11 1.98 10.89
CA PRO A 152 16.71 0.76 10.39
C PRO A 152 18.01 0.47 11.15
N SER A 153 18.17 -0.74 11.68
CA SER A 153 19.35 -1.15 12.43
C SER A 153 20.36 -1.82 11.50
N CYS A 154 21.12 -1.01 10.78
CA CYS A 154 22.14 -1.50 9.86
C CYS A 154 23.43 -1.85 10.66
N SER A 155 23.71 -3.15 10.88
CA SER A 155 25.05 -3.59 11.29
C SER A 155 25.94 -3.72 10.06
N SER A 156 27.22 -3.36 10.17
CA SER A 156 28.26 -3.27 9.12
C SER A 156 28.53 -4.53 8.26
N THR A 157 27.71 -5.57 8.36
CA THR A 157 27.92 -6.90 7.77
C THR A 157 27.14 -7.15 6.47
N CYS A 158 26.25 -6.25 6.04
CA CYS A 158 25.39 -6.48 4.86
C CYS A 158 26.10 -6.37 3.50
N LEU A 159 27.26 -5.72 3.42
CA LEU A 159 28.02 -5.56 2.17
C LEU A 159 28.77 -6.83 1.71
N SER A 160 28.91 -7.84 2.58
CA SER A 160 29.77 -9.01 2.32
C SER A 160 29.12 -10.08 1.42
N THR A 161 27.79 -10.25 1.48
CA THR A 161 27.13 -11.39 0.80
C THR A 161 26.93 -11.17 -0.70
N TYR A 162 26.90 -9.93 -1.18
CA TYR A 162 26.73 -9.64 -2.61
C TYR A 162 28.04 -9.68 -3.42
N LEU A 163 29.20 -9.56 -2.76
CA LEU A 163 30.51 -9.64 -3.41
C LEU A 163 31.04 -11.08 -3.57
N THR A 164 30.38 -12.08 -2.99
CA THR A 164 30.77 -13.50 -3.14
C THR A 164 29.95 -14.28 -4.17
N LEU A 165 28.83 -13.73 -4.67
CA LEU A 165 28.00 -14.36 -5.72
C LEU A 165 28.16 -13.76 -7.12
N SER A 166 29.03 -12.75 -7.27
CA SER A 166 29.45 -12.18 -8.56
C SER A 166 30.93 -12.48 -8.87
N GLY A 167 31.44 -13.58 -8.32
CA GLY A 167 32.66 -14.21 -8.82
C GLY A 167 32.33 -15.11 -10.00
N PHE A 168 32.23 -14.52 -11.20
CA PHE A 168 32.71 -15.00 -12.50
C PHE A 168 32.32 -13.98 -13.59
#